data_AF-A0A6C0M2X2-F1
#
_entry.id   AF-A0A6C0M2X2-F1
#
_cell.length_a   1.000
_cell.length_b   1.000
_cell.length_c   1.000
_cell.angle_alpha   90.00
_cell.angle_beta   90.00
_cell.angle_gamma   90.00
#
_symmetry.space_group_name_H-M   'P 1'
#
loop_
_entity.id
_entity.type
_entity.pdbx_description
1 polymer ?
#
loop_
_entity_poly.entity_id
_entity_poly.type
_entity_poly.pdbx_seq_one_letter_code
_entity_poly.pdbx_strand_id
1 'polypeptide(L)'
;MAIINKCDPGEDSLYTTTVIRHKVCLPFSEIHNFKDLPAHLMRRVSAQVSGRCIAEGFVKPGSCIIRSHTVGVFMGGNVSFNLEIECMVCCPKEGTVLQCIAKTVTQAGIRAHACMDPSPVVVYISRDSDSDTVQSRTMNSVKPGDCIAIRIIGKRFELNDKHVSIIGECVSI
;
A
#
# COMPACT_ATOMS: atom_id res chain seq x y z
N MET A 1 27.59 3.34 -6.38
CA MET A 1 27.66 2.47 -5.18
C MET A 1 26.22 2.44 -4.66
N ALA A 2 25.49 1.33 -4.72
CA ALA A 2 24.02 1.37 -4.54
C ALA A 2 23.53 1.41 -3.08
N ILE A 3 24.47 1.41 -2.13
CA ILE A 3 24.18 1.50 -0.70
C ILE A 3 24.13 2.97 -0.33
N ILE A 4 22.97 3.42 0.14
CA ILE A 4 22.79 4.77 0.68
C ILE A 4 22.94 4.72 2.20
N ASN A 5 23.73 5.63 2.77
CA ASN A 5 24.08 5.65 4.20
C ASN A 5 22.89 5.89 5.14
N LYS A 6 21.75 6.35 4.61
CA LYS A 6 20.53 6.57 5.37
C LYS A 6 19.32 6.39 4.46
N CYS A 7 18.37 5.55 4.87
CA CYS A 7 17.04 5.61 4.29
C CYS A 7 16.30 6.74 4.98
N ASP A 8 16.17 7.88 4.31
CA ASP A 8 15.24 8.89 4.80
C ASP A 8 13.84 8.49 4.34
N PRO A 9 12.87 8.36 5.25
CA PRO A 9 11.49 8.28 4.85
C PRO A 9 11.19 9.63 4.21
N GLY A 10 11.13 9.70 2.89
CA GLY A 10 10.39 10.78 2.25
C GLY A 10 8.95 10.60 2.69
N GLU A 11 8.59 11.13 3.87
CA GLU A 11 7.44 10.69 4.68
C GLU A 11 6.09 10.80 3.98
N ASP A 12 6.01 11.50 2.83
CA ASP A 12 4.78 11.67 2.05
C ASP A 12 4.89 11.30 0.56
N SER A 13 5.99 10.71 0.06
CA SER A 13 6.13 10.50 -1.39
C SER A 13 5.43 9.24 -1.93
N LEU A 14 5.14 8.24 -1.10
CA LEU A 14 4.63 6.94 -1.57
C LEU A 14 3.10 6.85 -1.59
N TYR A 15 2.45 7.65 -0.75
CA TYR A 15 1.01 7.72 -0.66
C TYR A 15 0.48 8.92 -1.43
N THR A 16 -0.68 8.75 -2.06
CA THR A 16 -1.41 9.84 -2.72
C THR A 16 -2.83 9.91 -2.19
N THR A 17 -3.30 11.11 -1.90
CA THR A 17 -4.69 11.34 -1.51
C THR A 17 -5.62 11.04 -2.67
N THR A 18 -6.57 10.12 -2.47
CA THR A 18 -7.53 9.67 -3.47
C THR A 18 -8.93 9.68 -2.86
N VAL A 19 -9.93 10.01 -3.68
CA VAL A 19 -11.34 9.89 -3.30
C VAL A 19 -11.93 8.64 -3.96
N ILE A 20 -12.46 7.73 -3.15
CA ILE A 20 -13.07 6.48 -3.57
C ILE A 20 -14.56 6.45 -3.26
N ARG A 21 -15.32 5.67 -4.05
CA ARG A 21 -16.74 5.40 -3.80
C ARG A 21 -16.90 4.02 -3.18
N HIS A 22 -17.59 3.93 -2.06
CA HIS A 22 -17.80 2.66 -1.37
C HIS A 22 -19.24 2.50 -0.93
N LYS A 23 -19.81 1.31 -1.15
CA LYS A 23 -21.16 0.99 -0.72
C LYS A 23 -21.14 0.28 0.62
N VAL A 24 -21.89 0.80 1.59
CA VAL A 24 -22.07 0.19 2.91
C VAL A 24 -23.52 -0.20 3.10
N CYS A 25 -23.76 -1.46 3.46
CA CYS A 25 -25.07 -1.97 3.84
C CYS A 25 -25.10 -2.21 5.36
N LEU A 26 -26.10 -1.64 6.03
CA LEU A 26 -26.32 -1.79 7.46
C LEU A 26 -27.71 -2.38 7.70
N PRO A 27 -27.87 -3.34 8.62
CA PRO A 27 -29.19 -3.72 9.12
C PRO A 27 -29.88 -2.50 9.73
N PHE A 28 -31.16 -2.31 9.43
CA PHE A 28 -31.94 -1.21 10.02
C PHE A 28 -31.98 -1.30 11.54
N SER A 29 -31.96 -2.52 12.08
CA SER A 29 -31.88 -2.80 13.51
C SER A 29 -30.62 -2.24 14.18
N GLU A 30 -29.53 -1.97 13.45
CA GLU A 30 -28.32 -1.35 14.00
C GLU A 30 -28.38 0.19 14.02
N ILE A 31 -29.38 0.80 13.37
CA ILE A 31 -29.53 2.25 13.25
C ILE A 31 -30.51 2.72 14.33
N HIS A 32 -30.02 2.82 15.57
CA HIS A 32 -30.83 3.28 16.71
C HIS A 32 -30.92 4.81 16.80
N ASN A 33 -29.83 5.52 16.48
CA ASN A 33 -29.71 6.96 16.60
C ASN A 33 -29.00 7.54 15.37
N PHE A 34 -29.67 8.42 14.64
CA PHE A 34 -29.12 9.06 13.44
C PHE A 34 -27.91 9.95 13.72
N LYS A 35 -27.75 10.47 14.95
CA LYS A 35 -26.57 11.28 15.32
C LYS A 35 -25.26 10.46 15.27
N ASP A 36 -25.35 9.14 15.51
CA ASP A 36 -24.19 8.24 15.56
C ASP A 36 -23.89 7.58 14.21
N LEU A 37 -24.75 7.80 13.21
CA LEU A 37 -24.64 7.18 11.88
C LEU A 37 -23.27 7.45 11.21
N PRO A 38 -22.72 8.68 11.19
CA PRO A 38 -21.41 8.92 10.58
C PRO A 38 -20.29 8.10 11.24
N ALA A 39 -20.31 7.98 12.58
CA ALA A 39 -19.33 7.18 13.31
C ALA A 39 -19.47 5.68 13.01
N HIS A 40 -20.71 5.18 12.89
CA HIS A 40 -20.97 3.78 12.54
C HIS A 40 -20.55 3.46 11.10
N LEU A 41 -20.87 4.34 10.15
CA LEU A 41 -20.41 4.23 8.75
C LEU A 41 -18.88 4.25 8.69
N MET A 42 -18.23 5.17 9.40
CA MET A 42 -16.78 5.29 9.43
C MET A 42 -16.11 4.03 9.99
N ARG A 43 -16.67 3.44 11.05
CA ARG A 43 -16.19 2.17 11.62
C ARG A 43 -16.30 1.04 10.60
N ARG A 44 -17.42 0.95 9.88
CA ARG A 44 -17.68 -0.09 8.87
C ARG A 44 -16.77 0.06 7.66
N VAL A 45 -16.62 1.27 7.14
CA VAL A 45 -15.68 1.59 6.05
C VAL A 45 -14.27 1.23 6.47
N SER A 46 -13.80 1.73 7.61
CA SER A 46 -12.44 1.49 8.08
C SER A 46 -12.17 -0.01 8.23
N ALA A 47 -13.12 -0.78 8.74
CA ALA A 47 -12.98 -2.23 8.84
C ALA A 47 -12.90 -2.94 7.48
N GLN A 48 -13.44 -2.35 6.41
CA GLN A 48 -13.49 -2.93 5.07
C GLN A 48 -12.33 -2.49 4.16
N VAL A 49 -11.89 -1.23 4.25
CA VAL A 49 -10.91 -0.67 3.31
C VAL A 49 -9.55 -0.37 3.94
N SER A 50 -9.48 -0.11 5.25
CA SER A 50 -8.24 0.31 5.92
C SER A 50 -7.23 -0.85 6.00
N GLY A 51 -5.95 -0.54 5.75
CA GLY A 51 -4.83 -1.47 5.93
C GLY A 51 -4.89 -2.69 5.01
N ARG A 52 -5.40 -2.51 3.80
CA ARG A 52 -5.43 -3.53 2.76
C ARG A 52 -5.46 -2.92 1.36
N CYS A 53 -5.23 -3.75 0.35
CA CYS A 53 -5.33 -3.38 -1.04
C CYS A 53 -6.79 -3.35 -1.52
N ILE A 54 -7.16 -2.23 -2.13
CA ILE A 54 -8.38 -2.04 -2.91
C ILE A 54 -8.00 -1.87 -4.40
N ALA A 55 -8.96 -1.59 -5.28
CA ALA A 55 -8.70 -1.45 -6.71
C ALA A 55 -7.63 -0.39 -7.02
N GLU A 56 -7.57 0.67 -6.23
CA GLU A 56 -6.65 1.79 -6.36
C GLU A 56 -5.25 1.50 -5.78
N GLY A 57 -5.11 0.51 -4.89
CA GLY A 57 -3.85 0.16 -4.21
C GLY A 57 -4.01 -0.03 -2.71
N PHE A 58 -2.90 0.01 -1.95
CA PHE A 58 -2.92 -0.20 -0.50
C PHE A 58 -3.38 1.06 0.26
N VAL A 59 -4.44 0.95 1.05
CA VAL A 59 -4.98 2.07 1.84
C VAL A 59 -4.21 2.23 3.15
N LYS A 60 -3.65 3.43 3.38
CA LYS A 60 -2.95 3.79 4.63
C LYS A 60 -3.90 3.62 5.82
N PRO A 61 -3.55 2.80 6.81
CA PRO A 61 -4.36 2.67 8.02
C PRO A 61 -4.64 4.02 8.68
N GLY A 62 -5.89 4.28 9.05
CA GLY A 62 -6.28 5.51 9.75
C GLY A 62 -6.38 6.77 8.87
N SER A 63 -6.19 6.66 7.55
CA SER A 63 -6.28 7.81 6.63
C SER A 63 -7.67 8.08 6.06
N CYS A 64 -8.66 7.23 6.34
CA CYS A 64 -9.98 7.33 5.74
C CYS A 64 -10.79 8.47 6.38
N ILE A 65 -11.47 9.26 5.56
CA ILE A 65 -12.38 10.34 5.98
C ILE A 65 -13.60 10.28 5.09
N ILE A 66 -14.80 10.18 5.68
CA ILE A 66 -16.05 10.28 4.91
C ILE A 66 -16.27 11.74 4.52
N ARG A 67 -16.31 12.03 3.21
CA ARG A 67 -16.62 13.36 2.68
C ARG A 67 -18.10 13.58 2.51
N SER A 68 -18.81 12.57 2.00
CA SER A 68 -20.26 12.63 1.83
C SER A 68 -20.87 11.22 1.86
N HIS A 69 -22.18 11.17 2.11
CA HIS A 69 -22.96 9.95 2.02
C HIS A 69 -24.33 10.23 1.40
N THR A 70 -24.92 9.24 0.72
CA THR A 70 -26.32 9.33 0.30
C THR A 70 -27.27 9.22 1.49
N VAL A 71 -28.54 9.58 1.31
CA VAL A 71 -29.58 9.53 2.37
C VAL A 71 -29.90 8.12 2.87
N GLY A 72 -29.43 7.07 2.19
CA GLY A 72 -29.72 5.69 2.52
C GLY A 72 -30.96 5.16 1.79
N VAL A 73 -30.88 3.95 1.23
CA VAL A 73 -32.01 3.27 0.58
C VAL A 73 -32.37 2.03 1.38
N PHE A 74 -33.61 1.96 1.87
CA PHE A 74 -34.11 0.80 2.59
C PHE A 74 -34.49 -0.33 1.62
N MET A 75 -33.96 -1.52 1.85
CA MET A 75 -34.25 -2.71 1.05
C MET A 75 -34.05 -3.98 1.88
N GLY A 76 -35.11 -4.76 2.04
CA GLY A 76 -35.05 -6.07 2.71
C GLY A 76 -34.55 -6.02 4.16
N GLY A 77 -34.94 -5.00 4.93
CA GLY A 77 -34.50 -4.82 6.32
C GLY A 77 -33.11 -4.19 6.49
N ASN A 78 -32.40 -3.91 5.39
CA ASN A 78 -31.13 -3.20 5.39
C ASN A 78 -31.29 -1.79 4.83
N VAL A 79 -30.39 -0.89 5.21
CA VAL A 79 -30.22 0.45 4.62
C VAL A 79 -28.87 0.49 3.91
N SER A 80 -28.89 0.85 2.62
CA SER A 80 -27.70 0.95 1.78
C SER A 80 -27.28 2.42 1.61
N PHE A 81 -26.01 2.72 1.88
CA PHE A 81 -25.39 4.03 1.70
C PHE A 81 -24.30 3.94 0.65
N ASN A 82 -24.24 4.92 -0.26
CA ASN A 82 -23.08 5.15 -1.10
C ASN A 82 -22.27 6.28 -0.45
N LEU A 83 -21.00 6.00 -0.17
CA LEU A 83 -20.10 6.90 0.53
C LEU A 83 -19.03 7.40 -0.43
N GLU A 84 -18.69 8.67 -0.30
CA GLU A 84 -17.49 9.24 -0.89
C GLU A 84 -16.45 9.39 0.22
N ILE A 85 -15.34 8.67 0.09
CA ILE A 85 -14.32 8.56 1.13
C ILE A 85 -13.01 9.08 0.56
N GLU A 86 -12.40 10.02 1.27
CA GLU A 86 -11.03 10.42 1.01
C GLU A 86 -10.08 9.54 1.83
N CYS A 87 -9.04 9.00 1.21
CA CYS A 87 -8.02 8.22 1.89
C CYS A 87 -6.66 8.37 1.19
N MET A 88 -5.60 7.99 1.90
CA MET A 88 -4.25 7.94 1.33
C MET A 88 -3.99 6.53 0.80
N VAL A 89 -3.60 6.41 -0.48
CA VAL A 89 -3.38 5.14 -1.17
C VAL A 89 -1.94 5.05 -1.68
N CYS A 90 -1.31 3.90 -1.45
CA CYS A 90 0.02 3.57 -1.96
C CYS A 90 -0.11 2.67 -3.18
N CYS A 91 0.26 3.20 -4.35
CA CYS A 91 0.26 2.46 -5.62
C CYS A 91 1.33 3.04 -6.56
N PRO A 92 2.63 2.85 -6.25
CA PRO A 92 3.70 3.50 -7.01
C PRO A 92 3.70 3.07 -8.48
N LYS A 93 4.13 3.97 -9.37
CA LYS A 93 4.14 3.74 -10.82
C LYS A 93 5.41 3.04 -11.25
N GLU A 94 5.32 2.22 -12.30
CA GLU A 94 6.49 1.65 -12.97
C GLU A 94 7.47 2.76 -13.40
N GLY A 95 8.77 2.46 -13.30
CA GLY A 95 9.85 3.42 -13.53
C GLY A 95 10.20 4.31 -12.32
N THR A 96 9.36 4.37 -11.28
CA THR A 96 9.67 5.13 -10.06
C THR A 96 10.85 4.48 -9.31
N VAL A 97 11.78 5.29 -8.80
CA VAL A 97 12.86 4.82 -7.93
C VAL A 97 12.43 4.97 -6.47
N LEU A 98 12.47 3.86 -5.72
CA LEU A 98 12.15 3.81 -4.30
C LEU A 98 13.39 3.46 -3.47
N GLN A 99 13.52 4.09 -2.31
CA GLN A 99 14.47 3.67 -1.29
C GLN A 99 13.83 2.62 -0.40
N CYS A 100 14.52 1.50 -0.19
CA CYS A 100 14.00 0.35 0.53
C CYS A 100 15.08 -0.24 1.44
N ILE A 101 14.65 -0.86 2.54
CA ILE A 101 15.51 -1.57 3.48
C ILE A 101 15.49 -3.05 3.12
N ALA A 102 16.66 -3.63 2.83
CA ALA A 102 16.79 -5.06 2.62
C ALA A 102 16.44 -5.81 3.91
N LYS A 103 15.48 -6.74 3.83
CA LYS A 103 15.06 -7.57 4.97
C LYS A 103 15.62 -8.98 4.89
N THR A 104 15.65 -9.56 3.69
CA THR A 104 16.18 -10.90 3.47
C THR A 104 16.99 -10.91 2.19
N VAL A 105 18.19 -11.47 2.26
CA VAL A 105 19.09 -11.64 1.12
C VAL A 105 19.35 -13.14 0.98
N THR A 106 19.02 -13.69 -0.18
CA THR A 106 19.25 -15.11 -0.50
C THR A 106 20.02 -15.24 -1.81
N GLN A 107 20.39 -16.47 -2.18
CA GLN A 107 21.01 -16.74 -3.48
C GLN A 107 20.06 -16.49 -4.66
N ALA A 108 18.75 -16.53 -4.44
CA ALA A 108 17.76 -16.28 -5.50
C ALA A 108 17.45 -14.79 -5.70
N GLY A 109 17.68 -13.95 -4.67
CA GLY A 109 17.23 -12.55 -4.73
C GLY A 109 17.28 -11.81 -3.40
N ILE A 110 16.73 -10.60 -3.41
CA ILE A 110 16.57 -9.75 -2.24
C ILE A 110 15.08 -9.47 -2.03
N ARG A 111 14.63 -9.60 -0.78
CA ARG A 111 13.35 -9.08 -0.30
C ARG A 111 13.62 -7.81 0.49
N ALA A 112 13.02 -6.70 0.07
CA ALA A 112 13.16 -5.41 0.71
C ALA A 112 11.79 -4.79 1.01
N HIS A 113 11.74 -3.95 2.04
CA HIS A 113 10.53 -3.22 2.44
C HIS A 113 10.77 -1.72 2.22
N ALA A 114 9.71 -0.94 1.98
CA ALA A 114 9.84 0.50 2.05
C ALA A 114 10.29 0.92 3.45
N CYS A 115 10.90 2.10 3.55
CA CYS A 115 11.37 2.67 4.79
C CYS A 115 10.22 3.27 5.62
N MET A 116 9.16 2.47 5.81
CA MET A 116 7.93 2.81 6.53
C MET A 116 7.48 1.58 7.32
N ASP A 117 6.88 1.79 8.49
CA ASP A 117 6.32 0.73 9.31
C ASP A 117 4.85 1.04 9.66
N PRO A 118 3.88 0.16 9.31
CA PRO A 118 4.03 -1.01 8.44
C PRO A 118 4.35 -0.61 6.99
N SER A 119 5.16 -1.44 6.32
CA SER A 119 5.51 -1.21 4.92
C SER A 119 4.32 -1.50 4.01
N PRO A 120 3.83 -0.52 3.21
CA PRO A 120 2.72 -0.74 2.28
C PRO A 120 3.14 -1.54 1.03
N VAL A 121 4.44 -1.71 0.82
CA VAL A 121 5.01 -2.43 -0.31
C VAL A 121 5.99 -3.50 0.16
N VAL A 122 6.09 -4.59 -0.59
CA VAL A 122 7.19 -5.55 -0.46
C VAL A 122 7.84 -5.69 -1.82
N VAL A 123 9.14 -5.45 -1.87
CA VAL A 123 9.91 -5.44 -3.10
C VAL A 123 10.72 -6.71 -3.23
N TYR A 124 10.59 -7.36 -4.37
CA TYR A 124 11.32 -8.56 -4.75
C TYR A 124 12.27 -8.21 -5.90
N ILE A 125 13.55 -8.50 -5.68
CA ILE A 125 14.61 -8.32 -6.67
C ILE A 125 15.14 -9.71 -6.96
N SER A 126 14.95 -10.20 -8.18
CA SER A 126 15.55 -11.47 -8.62
C SER A 126 17.04 -11.26 -8.91
N ARG A 127 17.85 -12.29 -8.64
CA ARG A 127 19.17 -12.40 -9.27
C ARG A 127 18.98 -13.06 -10.62
N ASP A 128 19.30 -12.34 -11.68
CA ASP A 128 19.39 -12.96 -13.00
C ASP A 128 20.65 -13.83 -13.08
N SER A 129 20.55 -14.93 -13.82
CA SER A 129 21.63 -15.90 -14.02
C SER A 129 22.82 -15.33 -14.81
N ASP A 130 22.61 -14.19 -15.49
CA ASP A 130 23.66 -13.48 -16.22
C ASP A 130 24.56 -12.72 -15.25
N SER A 131 25.73 -13.33 -15.04
CA SER A 131 26.68 -12.98 -13.98
C SER A 131 27.33 -11.61 -14.14
N ASP A 132 27.22 -10.97 -15.31
CA ASP A 132 27.92 -9.71 -15.65
C ASP A 132 27.07 -8.43 -15.57
N THR A 133 25.82 -8.53 -15.15
CA THR A 133 24.94 -7.36 -15.03
C THR A 133 25.32 -6.52 -13.80
N VAL A 134 25.25 -5.18 -13.88
CA VAL A 134 25.53 -4.25 -12.76
C VAL A 134 24.75 -4.60 -11.48
N GLN A 135 23.59 -5.23 -11.64
CA GLN A 135 22.74 -5.76 -10.58
C GLN A 135 23.38 -6.89 -9.76
N SER A 136 24.08 -7.85 -10.41
CA SER A 136 24.68 -9.01 -9.72
C SER A 136 25.81 -8.58 -8.77
N ARG A 137 26.67 -7.65 -9.23
CA ARG A 137 27.77 -7.08 -8.44
C ARG A 137 27.26 -6.27 -7.25
N THR A 138 26.18 -5.52 -7.47
CA THR A 138 25.52 -4.74 -6.43
C THR A 138 24.90 -5.64 -5.35
N MET A 139 24.21 -6.72 -5.75
CA MET A 139 23.55 -7.65 -4.83
C MET A 139 24.52 -8.45 -3.96
N ASN A 140 25.75 -8.69 -4.42
CA ASN A 140 26.76 -9.42 -3.63
C ASN A 140 27.22 -8.66 -2.38
N SER A 141 27.15 -7.32 -2.39
CA SER A 141 27.52 -6.50 -1.24
C SER A 141 26.39 -6.22 -0.26
N VAL A 142 25.13 -6.42 -0.66
CA VAL A 142 23.96 -6.05 0.15
C VAL A 142 23.76 -7.04 1.30
N LYS A 143 23.63 -6.49 2.51
CA LYS A 143 23.30 -7.22 3.73
C LYS A 143 21.89 -6.84 4.21
N PRO A 144 21.22 -7.73 4.98
CA PRO A 144 20.00 -7.35 5.68
C PRO A 144 20.23 -6.09 6.54
N GLY A 145 19.34 -5.11 6.42
CA GLY A 145 19.44 -3.80 7.06
C GLY A 145 19.97 -2.69 6.16
N ASP A 146 20.65 -3.03 5.07
CA ASP A 146 21.17 -2.02 4.14
C ASP A 146 20.03 -1.33 3.39
N CYS A 147 20.24 -0.04 3.13
CA CYS A 147 19.33 0.73 2.32
C CYS A 147 19.77 0.72 0.86
N ILE A 148 18.83 0.34 -0.01
CA ILE A 148 19.04 0.16 -1.45
C ILE A 148 18.03 1.01 -2.24
N ALA A 149 18.48 1.52 -3.38
CA ALA A 149 17.62 2.18 -4.35
C ALA A 149 17.15 1.19 -5.41
N ILE A 150 15.83 1.12 -5.62
CA ILE A 150 15.20 0.15 -6.51
C ILE A 150 14.34 0.88 -7.52
N ARG A 151 14.51 0.59 -8.81
CA ARG A 151 13.58 1.02 -9.86
C ARG A 151 12.47 -0.01 -10.02
N ILE A 152 11.22 0.45 -9.97
CA ILE A 152 10.05 -0.41 -10.15
C ILE A 152 9.95 -0.84 -11.61
N ILE A 153 9.93 -2.15 -11.85
CA ILE A 153 9.69 -2.75 -13.16
C ILE A 153 8.21 -3.12 -13.29
N GLY A 154 7.62 -3.66 -12.22
CA GLY A 154 6.22 -4.06 -12.20
C GLY A 154 5.65 -4.15 -10.80
N LYS A 155 4.33 -4.25 -10.72
CA LYS A 155 3.61 -4.40 -9.45
C LYS A 155 2.46 -5.40 -9.56
N ARG A 156 2.14 -6.04 -8.45
CA ARG A 156 1.02 -6.96 -8.31
C ARG A 156 0.40 -6.83 -6.92
N PHE A 157 -0.91 -6.84 -6.86
CA PHE A 157 -1.68 -6.98 -5.63
C PHE A 157 -3.07 -7.51 -5.96
N GLU A 158 -3.71 -8.16 -5.00
CA GLU A 158 -5.08 -8.62 -5.07
C GLU A 158 -5.93 -7.91 -4.02
N LEU A 159 -7.26 -7.97 -4.18
CA LEU A 159 -8.17 -7.35 -3.22
C LEU A 159 -7.98 -7.97 -1.83
N ASN A 160 -7.83 -7.11 -0.82
CA ASN A 160 -7.57 -7.44 0.58
C ASN A 160 -6.12 -7.85 0.94
N ASP A 161 -5.18 -7.80 -0.01
CA ASP A 161 -3.76 -7.99 0.31
C ASP A 161 -3.27 -6.98 1.36
N LYS A 162 -2.27 -7.37 2.15
CA LYS A 162 -1.69 -6.53 3.20
C LYS A 162 -0.59 -5.60 2.72
N HIS A 163 -0.22 -5.68 1.45
CA HIS A 163 0.83 -4.86 0.82
C HIS A 163 0.73 -4.98 -0.70
N VAL A 164 1.35 -4.04 -1.41
CA VAL A 164 1.59 -4.15 -2.85
C VAL A 164 2.92 -4.88 -3.07
N SER A 165 2.90 -5.97 -3.84
CA SER A 165 4.12 -6.66 -4.25
C SER A 165 4.73 -5.94 -5.45
N ILE A 166 6.02 -5.64 -5.37
CA ILE A 166 6.77 -4.92 -6.39
C ILE A 166 7.89 -5.82 -6.89
N ILE A 167 8.08 -5.85 -8.21
CA ILE A 167 9.26 -6.41 -8.84
C ILE A 167 10.09 -5.23 -9.33
N GLY A 168 11.38 -5.24 -9.01
CA GLY A 168 12.27 -4.15 -9.38
C GLY A 168 13.72 -4.58 -9.50
N GLU A 169 14.54 -3.65 -9.95
CA GLU A 169 15.98 -3.81 -10.14
C GLU A 169 16.74 -2.79 -9.28
N CYS A 170 17.91 -3.19 -8.79
CA CYS A 170 18.80 -2.27 -8.07
C CYS A 170 19.37 -1.23 -9.04
N VAL A 171 19.26 0.05 -8.66
CA VAL A 171 19.92 1.14 -9.39
C VAL A 171 21.10 1.65 -8.58
N SER A 172 22.21 1.94 -9.26
CA SER A 172 23.31 2.68 -8.68
C SER A 172 23.01 4.17 -8.83
N ILE A 173 22.96 4.88 -7.71
CA ILE A 173 23.00 6.34 -7.66
C ILE A 173 24.47 6.77 -7.50
#